data_AF-A0A0G0CHV9-F1
#
_entry.id   AF-A0A0G0CHV9-F1
#
_cell.length_a   1.000
_cell.length_b   1.000
_cell.length_c   1.000
_cell.angle_alpha   90.00
_cell.angle_beta   90.00
_cell.angle_gamma   90.00
#
_symmetry.space_group_name_H-M   'P 1'
#
loop_
_entity.id
_entity.type
_entity.pdbx_description
1 polymer ?
#
loop_
_entity_poly.entity_id
_entity_poly.type
_entity_poly.pdbx_seq_one_letter_code
_entity_poly.pdbx_strand_id
1 'polypeptide(L)'
;WVSGLDLQGDQNQTPEVWFGAFRAYVLEASSRSILVQVPTELGVGDYFVSVNRLDGSSRSNEVLVSLGQTAPVVLKRTFGLLFFPSPLGVVTNEKGGLVGDPFFYPLKREEKYTLWCTGLGATVPLVPTGQVSPSEPLAWTSNPVSLRTESGKKVQVDYSGLAPDFVGLFQINFTIPEEVESGLVEIILNAGGEEDKFWTSIK
;
A
#
# COMPACT_ATOMS: atom_id res chain seq x y z
N TRP A 1 8.85 11.83 -9.07
CA TRP A 1 8.54 13.23 -8.75
C TRP A 1 8.15 13.94 -10.04
N VAL A 2 6.87 14.26 -10.23
CA VAL A 2 6.43 15.15 -11.31
C VAL A 2 6.37 16.54 -10.70
N SER A 3 7.34 17.41 -10.99
CA SER A 3 7.33 18.81 -10.56
C SER A 3 6.88 19.69 -11.72
N GLY A 4 5.88 20.55 -11.53
CA GLY A 4 5.51 21.53 -12.56
C GLY A 4 4.10 22.13 -12.48
N LEU A 5 3.23 21.63 -11.61
CA LEU A 5 1.90 22.19 -11.41
C LEU A 5 1.76 22.72 -9.98
N ASP A 6 1.89 24.03 -9.84
CA ASP A 6 1.38 24.72 -8.66
C ASP A 6 -0.15 24.66 -8.74
N LEU A 7 -0.77 23.90 -7.82
CA LEU A 7 -2.23 23.82 -7.68
C LEU A 7 -2.77 24.93 -6.77
N GLN A 8 -1.96 25.94 -6.43
CA GLN A 8 -2.46 27.13 -5.75
C GLN A 8 -3.42 27.91 -6.66
N GLY A 9 -4.72 27.77 -6.43
CA GLY A 9 -5.71 28.61 -7.09
C GLY A 9 -7.18 28.19 -6.97
N ASP A 10 -7.49 26.91 -6.81
CA ASP A 10 -8.88 26.48 -6.74
C ASP A 10 -9.03 25.22 -5.88
N GLN A 11 -9.56 25.38 -4.67
CA GLN A 11 -9.83 24.29 -3.71
C GLN A 11 -10.91 23.31 -4.22
N ASN A 12 -11.49 23.56 -5.41
CA ASN A 12 -12.59 22.78 -5.97
C ASN A 12 -12.25 21.99 -7.26
N GLN A 13 -10.98 21.96 -7.69
CA GLN A 13 -10.59 21.18 -8.88
C GLN A 13 -9.53 20.14 -8.54
N THR A 14 -9.96 18.89 -8.35
CA THR A 14 -9.05 17.75 -8.32
C THR A 14 -8.38 17.61 -9.69
N PRO A 15 -7.03 17.61 -9.77
CA PRO A 15 -6.33 17.46 -11.03
C PRO A 15 -6.61 16.07 -11.62
N GLU A 16 -6.38 15.91 -12.92
CA GLU A 16 -6.43 14.61 -13.55
C GLU A 16 -5.02 14.05 -13.70
N VAL A 17 -4.83 12.78 -13.31
CA VAL A 17 -3.56 12.08 -13.53
C VAL A 17 -3.79 11.01 -14.58
N TRP A 18 -2.96 11.02 -15.61
CA TRP A 18 -3.08 10.17 -16.79
C TRP A 18 -1.84 9.29 -16.93
N PHE A 19 -2.05 7.99 -17.10
CA PHE A 19 -1.04 6.98 -17.46
C PHE A 19 -1.28 6.59 -18.92
N GLY A 20 -0.62 7.28 -19.84
CA GLY A 20 -0.97 7.21 -21.26
C GLY A 20 -2.43 7.58 -21.49
N ALA A 21 -3.25 6.64 -21.95
CA ALA A 21 -4.68 6.82 -22.19
C ALA A 21 -5.58 6.52 -20.97
N PHE A 22 -5.02 6.04 -19.86
CA PHE A 22 -5.78 5.62 -18.68
C PHE A 22 -5.80 6.70 -17.60
N ARG A 23 -6.98 7.00 -17.07
CA ARG A 23 -7.16 7.97 -15.99
C ARG A 23 -6.96 7.28 -14.64
N ALA A 24 -6.08 7.81 -13.81
CA ALA A 24 -5.88 7.35 -12.44
C ALA A 24 -6.91 7.94 -11.48
N TYR A 25 -7.22 7.20 -10.41
CA TYR A 25 -8.07 7.69 -9.35
C TYR A 25 -7.26 8.51 -8.35
N VAL A 26 -7.63 9.78 -8.16
CA VAL A 26 -6.96 10.68 -7.20
C VAL A 26 -7.51 10.43 -5.81
N LEU A 27 -6.64 9.96 -4.91
CA LEU A 27 -6.93 9.72 -3.50
C LEU A 27 -6.79 11.01 -2.69
N GLU A 28 -5.76 11.79 -3.00
CA GLU A 28 -5.47 13.07 -2.36
C GLU A 28 -4.78 13.99 -3.36
N ALA A 29 -5.09 15.29 -3.29
CA ALA A 29 -4.35 16.31 -4.00
C ALA A 29 -4.13 17.51 -3.07
N SER A 30 -2.90 18.00 -3.04
CA SER A 30 -2.49 19.23 -2.38
C SER A 30 -1.72 20.11 -3.37
N SER A 31 -1.38 21.33 -2.97
CA SER A 31 -0.53 22.20 -3.80
C SER A 31 0.86 21.62 -4.09
N ARG A 32 1.30 20.56 -3.39
CA ARG A 32 2.66 20.01 -3.49
C ARG A 32 2.74 18.51 -3.73
N SER A 33 1.63 17.79 -3.61
CA SER A 33 1.60 16.33 -3.73
C SER A 33 0.26 15.88 -4.29
N ILE A 34 0.30 14.80 -5.07
CA ILE A 34 -0.90 14.10 -5.51
C ILE A 34 -0.67 12.63 -5.20
N LEU A 35 -1.60 12.03 -4.47
CA LEU A 35 -1.66 10.60 -4.25
C LEU A 35 -2.72 10.02 -5.18
N VAL A 36 -2.33 9.02 -5.96
CA VAL A 36 -3.23 8.35 -6.90
C VAL A 36 -3.15 6.84 -6.76
N GLN A 37 -4.27 6.18 -7.05
CA GLN A 37 -4.28 4.75 -7.34
C GLN A 37 -3.79 4.55 -8.78
N VAL A 38 -2.77 3.72 -8.96
CA VAL A 38 -2.37 3.25 -10.30
C VAL A 38 -3.57 2.50 -10.90
N PRO A 39 -4.00 2.81 -12.14
CA PRO A 39 -5.16 2.15 -12.71
C PRO A 39 -4.97 0.64 -12.80
N THR A 40 -5.95 -0.10 -12.28
CA THR A 40 -5.96 -1.57 -12.23
C THR A 40 -6.10 -2.22 -13.61
N GLU A 41 -6.54 -1.47 -14.61
CA GLU A 41 -6.67 -1.90 -16.00
C GLU A 41 -5.34 -1.90 -16.77
N LEU A 42 -4.27 -1.34 -16.18
CA LEU A 42 -2.95 -1.30 -16.79
C LEU A 42 -2.25 -2.65 -16.67
N GLY A 43 -1.66 -3.10 -17.77
CA GLY A 43 -0.71 -4.21 -17.78
C GLY A 43 0.71 -3.77 -17.44
N VAL A 44 1.62 -4.75 -17.30
CA VAL A 44 3.06 -4.52 -17.18
C VAL A 44 3.56 -3.72 -18.38
N GLY A 45 4.38 -2.69 -18.14
CA GLY A 45 4.96 -1.89 -19.20
C GLY A 45 5.34 -0.49 -18.77
N ASP A 46 5.85 0.28 -19.72
CA ASP A 46 6.24 1.66 -19.51
C ASP A 46 5.14 2.62 -19.95
N TYR A 47 4.77 3.54 -19.06
CA TYR A 47 3.71 4.50 -19.30
C TYR A 47 4.23 5.91 -19.04
N PHE A 48 3.88 6.84 -19.94
CA PHE A 48 4.06 8.26 -19.69
C PHE A 48 2.96 8.76 -18.76
N VAL A 49 3.37 9.26 -17.60
CA VAL A 49 2.48 9.84 -16.60
C VAL A 49 2.48 11.36 -16.75
N SER A 50 1.29 11.94 -16.81
CA SER A 50 1.10 13.39 -16.82
C SER A 50 -0.01 13.80 -15.86
N VAL A 51 0.10 15.02 -15.35
CA VAL A 51 -0.91 15.66 -14.52
C VAL A 51 -1.51 16.82 -15.31
N ASN A 52 -2.83 16.84 -15.43
CA ASN A 52 -3.58 17.87 -16.12
C ASN A 52 -4.43 18.64 -15.12
N ARG A 53 -4.61 19.94 -15.33
CA ARG A 53 -5.68 20.68 -14.65
C ARG A 53 -7.03 20.22 -15.20
N LEU A 54 -8.04 20.20 -14.34
CA LEU A 54 -9.39 19.74 -14.68
C LEU A 54 -10.05 20.62 -15.76
N ASP A 55 -9.73 21.91 -15.77
CA ASP A 55 -10.18 22.87 -16.79
C ASP A 55 -9.47 22.72 -18.16
N GLY A 56 -8.54 21.77 -18.28
CA GLY A 56 -7.76 21.52 -19.50
C GLY A 56 -6.76 22.63 -19.85
N SER A 57 -6.60 23.64 -18.99
CA SER A 57 -5.76 24.81 -19.27
C SER A 57 -4.26 24.53 -19.25
N SER A 58 -3.84 23.44 -18.61
CA SER A 58 -2.42 23.12 -18.40
C SER A 58 -2.19 21.62 -18.22
N ARG A 59 -1.09 21.14 -18.79
CA ARG A 59 -0.56 19.77 -18.69
C ARG A 59 0.88 19.81 -18.21
N SER A 60 1.25 18.94 -17.28
CA SER A 60 2.64 18.79 -16.82
C SER A 60 3.54 18.26 -17.93
N ASN A 61 4.84 18.26 -17.70
CA ASN A 61 5.73 17.36 -18.44
C ASN A 61 5.32 15.90 -18.22
N GLU A 62 5.65 15.04 -19.18
CA GLU A 62 5.49 13.60 -19.03
C GLU A 62 6.67 13.00 -18.25
N VAL A 63 6.38 12.03 -17.39
CA VAL A 63 7.38 11.24 -16.67
C VAL A 63 7.17 9.78 -17.01
N LEU A 64 8.23 9.12 -17.47
CA LEU A 64 8.19 7.69 -17.74
C LEU A 64 8.13 6.91 -16.42
N VAL A 65 7.14 6.03 -16.30
CA VAL A 65 6.96 5.14 -15.16
C VAL A 65 6.84 3.70 -15.67
N SER A 66 7.70 2.83 -15.17
CA SER A 66 7.64 1.39 -15.42
C SER A 66 6.73 0.72 -14.40
N LEU A 67 5.75 -0.04 -14.87
CA LEU A 67 4.84 -0.81 -14.05
C LEU A 67 5.20 -2.30 -14.11
N GLY A 68 5.43 -2.90 -12.94
CA GLY A 68 5.53 -4.35 -12.76
C GLY A 68 4.16 -5.00 -12.53
N GLN A 69 4.14 -6.32 -12.36
CA GLN A 69 2.90 -7.04 -11.98
C GLN A 69 2.43 -6.69 -10.57
N THR A 70 3.39 -6.34 -9.72
CA THR A 70 3.23 -5.90 -8.32
C THR A 70 4.26 -4.80 -8.06
N ALA A 71 4.01 -4.01 -7.02
CA ALA A 71 4.95 -3.04 -6.46
C ALA A 71 4.56 -2.86 -4.98
N PRO A 72 4.78 -3.89 -4.14
CA PRO A 72 4.29 -3.89 -2.77
C PRO A 72 4.89 -2.72 -2.00
N VAL A 73 4.05 -2.00 -1.28
CA VAL A 73 4.47 -0.94 -0.36
C VAL A 73 3.71 -1.10 0.94
N VAL A 74 4.45 -1.35 2.02
CA VAL A 74 3.91 -1.40 3.38
C VAL A 74 3.68 0.03 3.87
N LEU A 75 2.49 0.28 4.41
CA LEU A 75 2.22 1.55 5.06
C LEU A 75 3.04 1.60 6.36
N LYS A 76 3.83 2.67 6.51
CA LYS A 76 4.71 2.89 7.66
C LYS A 76 4.13 4.00 8.53
N ARG A 77 4.41 3.94 9.83
CA ARG A 77 3.92 4.93 10.78
C ARG A 77 4.64 6.27 10.59
N THR A 78 3.87 7.35 10.41
CA THR A 78 4.41 8.70 10.19
C THR A 78 5.19 9.24 11.37
N PHE A 79 4.81 8.89 12.61
CA PHE A 79 5.49 9.37 13.82
C PHE A 79 5.93 8.20 14.72
N GLY A 80 7.22 8.15 15.03
CA GLY A 80 7.78 7.36 16.12
C GLY A 80 7.95 8.19 17.41
N LEU A 81 8.68 7.66 18.38
CA LEU A 81 9.07 8.40 19.58
C LEU A 81 9.92 9.63 19.19
N LEU A 82 9.65 10.78 19.84
CA LEU A 82 10.40 12.04 19.65
C LEU A 82 10.41 12.60 18.22
N PHE A 83 9.33 12.39 17.45
CA PHE A 83 9.12 12.94 16.10
C PHE A 83 10.07 12.43 15.00
N PHE A 84 10.79 11.33 15.24
CA PHE A 84 11.54 10.68 14.18
C PHE A 84 10.62 9.79 13.31
N PRO A 85 10.88 9.70 11.99
CA PRO A 85 10.19 8.75 11.13
C PRO A 85 10.43 7.32 11.64
N SER A 86 9.36 6.54 11.70
CA SER A 86 9.40 5.17 12.22
C SER A 86 9.44 4.17 11.06
N PRO A 87 10.33 3.17 11.10
CA PRO A 87 10.32 2.09 10.12
C PRO A 87 9.23 1.04 10.42
N LEU A 88 8.42 1.26 11.47
CA LEU A 88 7.37 0.35 11.88
C LEU A 88 6.23 0.31 10.87
N GLY A 89 5.79 -0.90 10.54
CA GLY A 89 4.59 -1.11 9.75
C GLY A 89 3.33 -0.66 10.49
N VAL A 90 2.31 -0.31 9.71
CA VAL A 90 0.94 -0.18 10.22
C VAL A 90 0.37 -1.59 10.34
N VAL A 91 0.36 -2.10 11.57
CA VAL A 91 -0.18 -3.42 11.93
C VAL A 91 -1.28 -3.24 12.96
N THR A 92 -2.42 -3.90 12.75
CA THR A 92 -3.56 -3.86 13.68
C THR A 92 -3.91 -5.24 14.21
N ASN A 93 -4.46 -5.30 15.42
CA ASN A 93 -5.09 -6.50 15.95
C ASN A 93 -6.51 -6.68 15.39
N GLU A 94 -7.19 -7.78 15.75
CA GLU A 94 -8.57 -8.08 15.32
C GLU A 94 -9.60 -7.00 15.70
N LYS A 95 -9.29 -6.13 16.67
CA LYS A 95 -10.16 -5.02 17.10
C LYS A 95 -9.84 -3.70 16.36
N GLY A 96 -8.93 -3.73 15.38
CA GLY A 96 -8.47 -2.55 14.65
C GLY A 96 -7.49 -1.67 15.43
N GLY A 97 -7.03 -2.10 16.61
CA GLY A 97 -6.06 -1.34 17.40
C GLY A 97 -4.65 -1.48 16.85
N LEU A 98 -3.93 -0.36 16.74
CA LEU A 98 -2.53 -0.32 16.26
C LEU A 98 -1.58 -1.01 17.26
N VAL A 99 -0.79 -1.98 16.77
CA VAL A 99 0.11 -2.85 17.57
C VAL A 99 1.45 -3.09 16.88
N GLY A 100 2.44 -3.59 17.62
CA GLY A 100 3.79 -3.85 17.11
C GLY A 100 4.80 -2.75 17.37
N ASP A 101 4.48 -1.85 18.30
CA ASP A 101 5.45 -0.91 18.84
C ASP A 101 6.29 -1.61 19.94
N PRO A 102 7.61 -1.35 20.01
CA PRO A 102 8.46 -1.92 21.06
C PRO A 102 8.09 -1.46 22.47
N PHE A 103 7.47 -0.30 22.63
CA PHE A 103 7.04 0.23 23.92
C PHE A 103 5.57 -0.04 24.21
N PHE A 104 4.73 -0.14 23.17
CA PHE A 104 3.28 -0.30 23.30
C PHE A 104 2.75 -1.49 22.47
N TYR A 105 2.11 -2.43 23.15
CA TYR A 105 1.40 -3.54 22.51
C TYR A 105 2.25 -4.29 21.46
N PRO A 106 3.38 -4.91 21.85
CA PRO A 106 4.12 -5.77 20.94
C PRO A 106 3.22 -6.92 20.46
N LEU A 107 3.47 -7.41 19.25
CA LEU A 107 2.82 -8.61 18.73
C LEU A 107 3.20 -9.79 19.62
N LYS A 108 2.27 -10.70 19.81
CA LYS A 108 2.50 -11.97 20.48
C LYS A 108 2.51 -13.07 19.45
N ARG A 109 3.27 -14.11 19.76
CA ARG A 109 3.23 -15.34 18.97
C ARG A 109 1.86 -16.00 19.09
N GLU A 110 1.50 -16.75 18.06
CA GLU A 110 0.25 -17.48 17.89
C GLU A 110 -1.02 -16.60 17.84
N GLU A 111 -0.86 -15.28 17.72
CA GLU A 111 -1.96 -14.33 17.52
C GLU A 111 -2.02 -13.84 16.06
N LYS A 112 -3.23 -13.45 15.64
CA LYS A 112 -3.54 -12.91 14.31
C LYS A 112 -3.46 -11.40 14.28
N TYR A 113 -2.90 -10.89 13.20
CA TYR A 113 -2.75 -9.47 12.94
C TYR A 113 -3.04 -9.14 11.48
N THR A 114 -3.29 -7.86 11.22
CA THR A 114 -3.53 -7.32 9.89
C THR A 114 -2.44 -6.31 9.56
N LEU A 115 -1.70 -6.54 8.46
CA LEU A 115 -0.73 -5.61 7.89
C LEU A 115 -1.40 -4.79 6.78
N TRP A 116 -1.22 -3.47 6.81
CA TRP A 116 -1.79 -2.56 5.82
C TRP A 116 -0.75 -2.15 4.78
N CYS A 117 -1.11 -2.28 3.50
CA CYS A 117 -0.19 -2.07 2.39
C CYS A 117 -0.92 -1.67 1.10
N THR A 118 -0.17 -1.41 0.03
CA THR A 118 -0.71 -1.23 -1.32
C THR A 118 0.18 -1.94 -2.35
N GLY A 119 -0.27 -2.00 -3.61
CA GLY A 119 0.54 -2.49 -4.72
C GLY A 119 0.76 -4.01 -4.77
N LEU A 120 -0.11 -4.81 -4.15
CA LEU A 120 0.00 -6.29 -4.23
C LEU A 120 -0.43 -6.88 -5.59
N GLY A 121 -0.82 -6.03 -6.55
CA GLY A 121 -1.23 -6.41 -7.89
C GLY A 121 -2.74 -6.66 -8.04
N ALA A 122 -3.13 -7.33 -9.12
CA ALA A 122 -4.52 -7.59 -9.45
C ALA A 122 -5.21 -8.54 -8.46
N THR A 123 -6.53 -8.40 -8.30
CA THR A 123 -7.36 -9.26 -7.43
C THR A 123 -8.37 -10.11 -8.18
N VAL A 124 -8.92 -11.11 -7.49
CA VAL A 124 -10.07 -11.91 -7.91
C VAL A 124 -11.14 -11.86 -6.79
N PRO A 125 -12.34 -11.29 -7.05
CA PRO A 125 -12.72 -10.59 -8.29
C PRO A 125 -11.87 -9.35 -8.59
N LEU A 126 -11.84 -8.96 -9.86
CA LEU A 126 -11.21 -7.71 -10.29
C LEU A 126 -12.03 -6.54 -9.75
N VAL A 127 -11.37 -5.62 -9.07
CA VAL A 127 -11.98 -4.37 -8.59
C VAL A 127 -11.49 -3.24 -9.50
N PRO A 128 -12.37 -2.60 -10.29
CA PRO A 128 -11.97 -1.53 -11.20
C PRO A 128 -11.39 -0.32 -10.46
N THR A 129 -10.66 0.52 -11.20
CA THR A 129 -10.03 1.72 -10.65
C THR A 129 -11.05 2.67 -10.00
N GLY A 130 -10.74 3.16 -8.81
CA GLY A 130 -11.61 4.08 -8.06
C GLY A 130 -12.84 3.43 -7.42
N GLN A 131 -13.08 2.12 -7.59
CA GLN A 131 -14.18 1.43 -6.92
C GLN A 131 -13.78 0.94 -5.53
N VAL A 132 -14.77 0.94 -4.62
CA VAL A 132 -14.60 0.35 -3.29
C VAL A 132 -14.50 -1.17 -3.42
N SER A 133 -13.60 -1.79 -2.64
CA SER A 133 -13.48 -3.24 -2.61
C SER A 133 -14.73 -3.88 -2.01
N PRO A 134 -15.23 -4.99 -2.59
CA PRO A 134 -16.37 -5.72 -2.04
C PRO A 134 -16.03 -6.40 -0.71
N SER A 135 -17.04 -6.61 0.12
CA SER A 135 -16.98 -7.42 1.34
C SER A 135 -17.39 -8.88 1.10
N GLU A 136 -18.14 -9.18 0.03
CA GLU A 136 -18.52 -10.54 -0.37
C GLU A 136 -18.77 -10.62 -1.90
N PRO A 137 -18.08 -11.51 -2.64
CA PRO A 137 -16.87 -12.21 -2.21
C PRO A 137 -15.72 -11.23 -2.00
N LEU A 138 -14.83 -11.55 -1.05
CA LEU A 138 -13.60 -10.79 -0.83
C LEU A 138 -12.70 -10.80 -2.09
N ALA A 139 -12.02 -9.69 -2.35
CA ALA A 139 -11.10 -9.54 -3.48
C ALA A 139 -9.68 -10.00 -3.12
N TRP A 140 -9.39 -11.27 -3.36
CA TRP A 140 -8.09 -11.90 -3.06
C TRP A 140 -7.01 -11.51 -4.06
N THR A 141 -5.76 -11.37 -3.63
CA THR A 141 -4.63 -11.16 -4.55
C THR A 141 -4.47 -12.33 -5.51
N SER A 142 -4.26 -12.04 -6.80
CA SER A 142 -3.99 -13.06 -7.82
C SER A 142 -2.57 -13.61 -7.73
N ASN A 143 -1.63 -12.78 -7.28
CA ASN A 143 -0.22 -13.14 -7.12
C ASN A 143 0.02 -13.80 -5.75
N PRO A 144 1.01 -14.71 -5.65
CA PRO A 144 1.41 -15.25 -4.36
C PRO A 144 1.98 -14.13 -3.48
N VAL A 145 1.49 -14.07 -2.24
CA VAL A 145 1.96 -13.16 -1.19
C VAL A 145 2.56 -13.98 -0.06
N SER A 146 3.72 -13.59 0.43
CA SER A 146 4.38 -14.25 1.56
C SER A 146 5.08 -13.27 2.48
N LEU A 147 5.17 -13.65 3.75
CA LEU A 147 5.90 -12.92 4.78
C LEU A 147 7.00 -13.82 5.35
N ARG A 148 8.18 -13.24 5.58
CA ARG A 148 9.28 -13.89 6.30
C ARG A 148 10.04 -12.90 7.15
N THR A 149 10.65 -13.35 8.24
CA THR A 149 11.63 -12.53 8.97
C THR A 149 12.91 -12.39 8.16
N GLU A 150 13.74 -11.41 8.50
CA GLU A 150 15.10 -11.27 7.95
C GLU A 150 15.94 -12.55 8.18
N SER A 151 15.74 -13.23 9.31
CA SER A 151 16.37 -14.53 9.61
C SER A 151 15.81 -15.72 8.81
N GLY A 152 14.87 -15.48 7.90
CA GLY A 152 14.30 -16.49 7.01
C GLY A 152 13.17 -17.33 7.62
N LYS A 153 12.65 -16.97 8.79
CA LYS A 153 11.49 -17.65 9.39
C LYS A 153 10.22 -17.25 8.65
N LYS A 154 9.48 -18.22 8.13
CA LYS A 154 8.20 -17.99 7.47
C LYS A 154 7.20 -17.45 8.48
N VAL A 155 6.42 -16.44 8.09
CA VAL A 155 5.24 -15.96 8.84
C VAL A 155 4.01 -16.43 8.07
N GLN A 156 3.04 -17.01 8.78
CA GLN A 156 1.85 -17.58 8.14
C GLN A 156 0.93 -16.45 7.64
N VAL A 157 0.57 -16.49 6.36
CA VAL A 157 -0.41 -15.58 5.75
C VAL A 157 -1.73 -16.33 5.58
N ASP A 158 -2.77 -15.82 6.22
CA ASP A 158 -4.12 -16.39 6.22
C ASP A 158 -5.04 -15.73 5.16
N TYR A 159 -4.77 -14.45 4.85
CA TYR A 159 -5.46 -13.69 3.82
C TYR A 159 -4.53 -12.65 3.20
N SER A 160 -4.64 -12.43 1.90
CA SER A 160 -4.07 -11.28 1.20
C SER A 160 -5.05 -10.82 0.13
N GLY A 161 -5.41 -9.53 0.16
CA GLY A 161 -6.40 -8.98 -0.75
C GLY A 161 -6.70 -7.51 -0.48
N LEU A 162 -7.57 -6.93 -1.29
CA LEU A 162 -8.08 -5.60 -1.02
C LEU A 162 -8.89 -5.61 0.29
N ALA A 163 -8.76 -4.54 1.05
CA ALA A 163 -9.54 -4.30 2.25
C ALA A 163 -10.95 -3.85 1.85
N PRO A 164 -12.02 -4.51 2.33
CA PRO A 164 -13.40 -4.11 2.03
C PRO A 164 -13.67 -2.64 2.33
N ASP A 165 -14.53 -2.02 1.53
CA ASP A 165 -14.98 -0.62 1.65
C ASP A 165 -13.89 0.45 1.40
N PHE A 166 -12.65 0.05 1.12
CA PHE A 166 -11.56 0.95 0.73
C PHE A 166 -11.24 0.86 -0.76
N VAL A 167 -10.69 1.95 -1.30
CA VAL A 167 -10.17 2.03 -2.67
C VAL A 167 -8.66 1.82 -2.64
N GLY A 168 -8.16 0.76 -3.30
CA GLY A 168 -6.72 0.52 -3.50
C GLY A 168 -5.90 0.19 -2.25
N LEU A 169 -6.54 0.05 -1.09
CA LEU A 169 -5.91 -0.38 0.16
C LEU A 169 -5.93 -1.91 0.25
N PHE A 170 -4.77 -2.51 0.49
CA PHE A 170 -4.65 -3.94 0.71
C PHE A 170 -4.44 -4.23 2.20
N GLN A 171 -4.91 -5.42 2.59
CA GLN A 171 -4.64 -5.99 3.89
C GLN A 171 -4.06 -7.40 3.75
N ILE A 172 -3.16 -7.74 4.66
CA ILE A 172 -2.62 -9.09 4.81
C ILE A 172 -2.92 -9.54 6.23
N ASN A 173 -3.72 -10.59 6.40
CA ASN A 173 -3.91 -11.21 7.70
C ASN A 173 -2.84 -12.27 7.88
N PHE A 174 -2.13 -12.21 8.99
CA PHE A 174 -1.02 -13.11 9.27
C PHE A 174 -0.99 -13.51 10.74
N THR A 175 -0.43 -14.68 10.99
CA THR A 175 -0.21 -15.22 12.33
C THR A 175 1.29 -15.30 12.58
N ILE A 176 1.76 -14.79 13.72
CA ILE A 176 3.18 -14.91 14.13
C ILE A 176 3.44 -16.32 14.66
N PRO A 177 4.32 -17.13 14.05
CA PRO A 177 4.62 -18.47 14.58
C PRO A 177 5.43 -18.44 15.88
N GLU A 178 5.42 -19.57 16.61
CA GLU A 178 6.17 -19.71 17.87
C GLU A 178 7.69 -19.56 17.67
N GLU A 179 8.19 -19.93 16.48
CA GLU A 179 9.62 -19.96 16.16
C GLU A 179 10.22 -18.59 15.81
N VAL A 180 9.42 -17.54 15.78
CA VAL A 180 9.89 -16.17 15.52
C VAL A 180 10.50 -15.58 16.79
N GLU A 181 11.68 -14.98 16.67
CA GLU A 181 12.38 -14.38 17.81
C GLU A 181 11.62 -13.18 18.40
N SER A 182 11.76 -12.96 19.70
CA SER A 182 11.21 -11.78 20.38
C SER A 182 12.13 -10.59 20.17
N GLY A 183 11.56 -9.39 20.25
CA GLY A 183 12.26 -8.12 20.09
C GLY A 183 11.79 -7.39 18.85
N LEU A 184 12.62 -6.46 18.40
CA LEU A 184 12.37 -5.71 17.17
C LEU A 184 12.82 -6.54 15.98
N VAL A 185 11.87 -6.92 15.11
CA VAL A 185 12.08 -7.85 13.99
C VAL A 185 11.74 -7.15 12.67
N GLU A 186 12.60 -7.27 11.67
CA GLU A 186 12.28 -6.87 10.30
C GLU A 186 11.57 -8.02 9.58
N ILE A 187 10.40 -7.73 9.03
CA ILE A 187 9.60 -8.65 8.22
C ILE A 187 9.66 -8.18 6.78
N ILE A 188 9.97 -9.12 5.89
CA ILE A 188 10.01 -8.96 4.44
C ILE A 188 8.67 -9.44 3.89
N LEU A 189 7.98 -8.53 3.20
CA LEU A 189 6.82 -8.80 2.37
C LEU A 189 7.29 -9.08 0.95
N ASN A 190 6.92 -10.24 0.40
CA ASN A 190 7.08 -10.55 -1.01
C ASN A 190 5.69 -10.69 -1.66
N ALA A 191 5.50 -10.02 -2.79
CA ALA A 191 4.30 -10.15 -3.63
C ALA A 191 4.73 -10.25 -5.09
N GLY A 192 4.44 -11.37 -5.75
CA GLY A 192 4.74 -11.54 -7.18
C GLY A 192 6.23 -11.42 -7.56
N GLY A 193 7.14 -11.65 -6.61
CA GLY A 193 8.60 -11.54 -6.82
C GLY A 193 9.20 -10.20 -6.38
N GLU A 194 8.40 -9.17 -6.17
CA GLU A 194 8.84 -7.87 -5.63
C GLU A 194 8.76 -7.86 -4.10
N GLU A 195 9.63 -7.07 -3.46
CA GLU A 195 9.75 -7.02 -2.00
C GLU A 195 9.63 -5.60 -1.43
N ASP A 196 9.01 -5.50 -0.25
CA ASP A 196 9.17 -4.38 0.67
C ASP A 196 9.33 -4.94 2.10
N LYS A 197 9.72 -4.08 3.03
CA LYS A 197 10.02 -4.48 4.39
C LYS A 197 9.52 -3.48 5.41
N PHE A 198 9.23 -4.00 6.59
CA PHE A 198 8.79 -3.22 7.74
C PHE A 198 9.30 -3.82 9.03
N TRP A 199 9.43 -2.98 10.04
CA TRP A 199 9.78 -3.42 11.38
C TRP A 199 8.54 -3.60 12.24
N THR A 200 8.60 -4.53 13.18
CA THR A 200 7.57 -4.72 14.21
C THR A 200 8.19 -5.31 15.47
N SER A 201 7.61 -5.03 16.63
CA SER A 201 8.04 -5.64 17.89
C SER A 201 7.22 -6.89 18.21
N ILE A 202 7.90 -7.96 18.61
CA ILE A 202 7.32 -9.26 18.98
C ILE A 202 7.73 -9.60 20.42
N LYS A 203 6.82 -10.17 21.21
CA LYS A 203 7.06 -10.63 22.58
C LYS A 203 6.80 -12.12 22.71
#